data_AF-A0A1G9HZS1-F1
#
_entry.id   AF-A0A1G9HZS1-F1
#
_cell.length_a   1.000
_cell.length_b   1.000
_cell.length_c   1.000
_cell.angle_alpha   90.00
_cell.angle_beta   90.00
_cell.angle_gamma   90.00
#
_symmetry.space_group_name_H-M   'P 1'
#
loop_
_entity.id
_entity.type
_entity.pdbx_description
1 polymer ?
#
loop_
_entity_poly.entity_id
_entity_poly.type
_entity_poly.pdbx_seq_one_letter_code
_entity_poly.pdbx_strand_id
1 'polypeptide(L)'
;MSARFGFELLPRIRNFRDLTFHRPEAGIAYRHIDALFGEPINWRLIEDHWQDLMKVAISIRESELSSITLLRRLRHDSKRNKIYRAFRELGRVKRTMVLLRYISDAALRENITRATNMVES
;
A
#
# COMPACT_ATOMS: atom_id res chain seq x y z
N MET A 1 12.89 12.31 -7.41
CA MET A 1 12.54 13.59 -6.76
C MET A 1 11.03 13.74 -6.87
N SER A 2 10.27 13.19 -5.90
CA SER A 2 8.80 13.12 -5.97
C SER A 2 8.20 13.67 -4.68
N ALA A 3 8.19 15.00 -4.58
CA ALA A 3 7.43 15.73 -3.59
C ALA A 3 7.15 17.13 -4.16
N ARG A 4 6.02 17.31 -4.85
CA ARG A 4 5.54 18.67 -5.14
C ARG A 4 4.04 18.89 -5.11
N PHE A 5 3.24 17.84 -4.98
CA PHE A 5 1.85 17.96 -4.55
C PHE A 5 1.61 16.85 -3.55
N GLY A 6 1.07 17.17 -2.37
CA GLY A 6 0.82 16.24 -1.25
C GLY A 6 -0.26 15.19 -1.55
N PHE A 7 -0.46 14.87 -2.82
CA PHE A 7 -1.37 13.86 -3.31
C PHE A 7 -0.51 12.73 -3.88
N GLU A 8 -0.54 11.57 -3.22
CA GLU A 8 -0.15 10.31 -3.87
C GLU A 8 -0.96 10.23 -5.17
N LEU A 9 -0.27 10.21 -6.32
CA LEU A 9 -0.90 10.00 -7.63
C LEU A 9 -1.47 8.59 -7.65
N LEU A 10 -2.69 8.46 -7.12
CA LEU A 10 -3.45 7.24 -7.22
C LEU A 10 -4.03 7.17 -8.63
N PRO A 11 -3.86 6.04 -9.35
CA PRO A 11 -4.54 5.85 -10.62
C PRO A 11 -6.05 6.01 -10.39
N ARG A 12 -6.76 6.63 -11.34
CA ARG A 12 -8.21 6.85 -11.22
C ARG A 12 -8.92 5.54 -10.87
N ILE A 13 -9.43 5.48 -9.65
CA ILE A 13 -10.18 4.33 -9.13
C ILE A 13 -11.58 4.40 -9.72
N ARG A 14 -11.85 3.58 -10.74
CA ARG A 14 -13.15 3.55 -11.43
C ARG A 14 -14.28 3.02 -10.53
N ASN A 15 -13.98 2.03 -9.68
CA ASN A 15 -14.91 1.45 -8.73
C ASN A 15 -14.17 1.04 -7.45
N PHE A 16 -14.50 1.68 -6.32
CA PHE A 16 -13.84 1.38 -5.04
C PHE A 16 -14.29 0.05 -4.42
N ARG A 17 -15.43 -0.49 -4.87
CA ARG A 17 -15.95 -1.79 -4.40
C ARG A 17 -15.08 -2.97 -4.85
N ASP A 18 -14.32 -2.80 -5.91
CA ASP A 18 -13.40 -3.83 -6.43
C ASP A 18 -12.02 -3.76 -5.73
N LEU A 19 -11.83 -2.83 -4.80
CA LEU A 19 -10.59 -2.70 -4.06
C LEU A 19 -10.64 -3.50 -2.77
N THR A 20 -9.60 -4.31 -2.54
CA THR A 20 -9.44 -5.06 -1.30
C THR A 20 -8.87 -4.17 -0.20
N PHE A 21 -9.65 -3.95 0.86
CA PHE A 21 -9.20 -3.39 2.13
C PHE A 21 -8.81 -4.55 3.06
N HIS A 22 -7.85 -4.32 3.94
CA HIS A 22 -7.42 -5.30 4.93
C HIS A 22 -7.80 -4.86 6.33
N ARG A 23 -8.27 -5.81 7.14
CA ARG A 23 -8.65 -5.51 8.53
C ARG A 23 -7.40 -5.42 9.41
N PRO A 24 -7.39 -4.54 10.42
CA PRO A 24 -6.35 -4.59 11.43
C PRO A 24 -6.42 -5.93 12.20
N GLU A 25 -7.62 -6.41 12.54
CA GLU A 25 -7.79 -7.68 13.28
C GLU A 25 -9.00 -8.45 12.78
N ALA A 26 -9.02 -9.77 13.00
CA ALA A 26 -10.07 -10.66 12.52
C ALA A 26 -11.44 -10.42 13.19
N GLY A 27 -11.46 -9.95 14.44
CA GLY A 27 -12.68 -9.78 15.23
C GLY A 27 -13.40 -8.44 15.03
N ILE A 28 -12.84 -7.53 14.25
CA ILE A 28 -13.40 -6.19 14.06
C ILE A 28 -14.37 -6.21 12.89
N ALA A 29 -15.62 -5.80 13.14
CA ALA A 29 -16.65 -5.61 12.13
C ALA A 29 -17.02 -4.12 12.00
N TYR A 30 -17.21 -3.65 10.77
CA TYR A 30 -17.53 -2.24 10.50
C TYR A 30 -18.96 -2.09 10.00
N ARG A 31 -19.79 -1.32 10.71
CA ARG A 31 -21.14 -1.02 10.27
C ARG A 31 -21.10 -0.31 8.91
N HIS A 32 -21.88 -0.80 7.94
CA HIS A 32 -22.05 -0.26 6.57
C HIS A 32 -20.92 -0.51 5.56
N ILE A 33 -19.67 -0.70 5.98
CA ILE A 33 -18.52 -0.84 5.07
C ILE A 33 -17.82 -2.19 5.16
N ASP A 34 -18.37 -3.13 5.95
CA ASP A 34 -17.76 -4.44 6.21
C ASP A 34 -17.39 -5.21 4.94
N ALA A 35 -18.23 -5.13 3.91
CA ALA A 35 -18.05 -5.80 2.63
C ALA A 35 -16.80 -5.34 1.85
N LEU A 36 -16.21 -4.19 2.21
CA LEU A 36 -14.97 -3.71 1.60
C LEU A 36 -13.74 -4.43 2.17
N PHE A 37 -13.84 -5.00 3.37
CA PHE A 37 -12.72 -5.54 4.13
C PHE A 37 -12.63 -7.05 4.01
N GLY A 38 -11.49 -7.52 3.50
CA GLY A 38 -11.12 -8.93 3.42
C GLY A 38 -10.31 -9.41 4.61
N GLU A 39 -9.28 -10.21 4.33
CA GLU A 39 -8.43 -10.83 5.35
C GLU A 39 -7.71 -9.81 6.25
N PRO A 40 -7.50 -10.16 7.53
CA PRO A 40 -6.73 -9.33 8.46
C PRO A 40 -5.25 -9.30 8.09
N ILE A 41 -4.59 -8.23 8.51
CA ILE A 41 -3.15 -8.02 8.36
C ILE A 41 -2.42 -8.93 9.34
N ASN A 42 -1.37 -9.62 8.88
CA ASN A 42 -0.51 -10.39 9.76
C ASN A 42 0.58 -9.48 10.36
N TRP A 43 0.26 -8.83 11.47
CA TRP A 43 1.17 -7.92 12.19
C TRP A 43 2.44 -8.62 12.67
N ARG A 44 2.30 -9.87 13.13
CA ARG A 44 3.44 -10.66 13.63
C ARG A 44 4.52 -10.84 12.57
N LEU A 45 4.14 -11.00 11.31
CA LEU A 45 5.10 -11.11 10.21
C LEU A 45 5.86 -9.80 9.95
N ILE A 46 5.23 -8.65 10.18
CA ILE A 46 5.87 -7.33 10.10
C ILE A 46 6.85 -7.16 11.27
N GLU A 47 6.42 -7.52 12.47
CA GLU A 47 7.22 -7.44 13.70
C GLU A 47 8.46 -8.35 13.63
N ASP A 48 8.27 -9.63 13.30
CA ASP A 48 9.33 -10.64 13.21
C ASP A 48 10.44 -10.25 12.22
N HIS A 49 10.10 -9.46 11.19
CA HIS A 49 11.02 -9.04 10.13
C HIS A 49 11.28 -7.52 10.11
N TRP A 50 10.93 -6.79 11.17
CA TRP A 50 11.01 -5.34 11.20
C TRP A 50 12.42 -4.80 10.88
N GLN A 51 13.45 -5.43 11.44
CA GLN A 51 14.84 -5.03 11.20
C GLN A 51 15.23 -5.20 9.72
N ASP A 52 14.79 -6.29 9.08
CA ASP A 52 15.09 -6.55 7.66
C ASP A 52 14.36 -5.55 6.75
N LEU A 53 13.11 -5.22 7.08
CA LEU A 53 12.34 -4.17 6.40
C LEU A 53 13.07 -2.82 6.46
N MET A 54 13.57 -2.46 7.65
CA MET A 54 14.30 -1.21 7.86
C MET A 54 15.64 -1.17 7.13
N LYS A 55 16.43 -2.26 7.17
CA LYS A 55 17.68 -2.35 6.40
C LYS A 55 17.45 -2.09 4.92
N VAL A 56 16.44 -2.74 4.35
CA VAL A 56 16.05 -2.53 2.95
C VAL A 56 15.64 -1.08 2.69
N ALA A 57 14.81 -0.48 3.57
CA ALA A 57 14.38 0.90 3.41
C ALA A 57 15.55 1.90 3.46
N ILE A 58 16.53 1.65 4.34
CA ILE A 58 17.76 2.43 4.46
C ILE A 58 18.61 2.29 3.20
N SER A 59 18.88 1.07 2.72
CA SER A 59 19.66 0.85 1.50
C SER A 59 19.03 1.46 0.25
N ILE A 60 17.68 1.47 0.17
CA ILE A 60 16.96 2.18 -0.90
C ILE A 60 17.19 3.69 -0.80
N ARG A 61 17.07 4.25 0.42
CA ARG A 61 17.26 5.69 0.65
C ARG A 61 18.69 6.14 0.33
N GLU A 62 19.67 5.31 0.64
CA GLU A 62 21.10 5.57 0.41
C GLU A 62 21.53 5.29 -1.04
N SER A 63 20.60 4.90 -1.91
CA SER A 63 20.83 4.56 -3.33
C SER A 63 21.84 3.41 -3.56
N GLU A 64 22.21 2.68 -2.50
CA GLU A 64 23.09 1.49 -2.59
C GLU A 64 22.39 0.32 -3.28
N LEU A 65 21.07 0.24 -3.21
CA LEU A 65 20.27 -0.78 -3.88
C LEU A 65 19.19 -0.15 -4.74
N SER A 66 19.22 -0.45 -6.05
CA SER A 66 18.10 -0.14 -6.93
C SER A 66 16.84 -0.86 -6.45
N SER A 67 15.81 -0.10 -6.07
CA SER A 67 14.51 -0.62 -5.62
C SER A 67 13.92 -1.62 -6.61
N ILE A 68 14.18 -1.45 -7.91
CA ILE A 68 13.70 -2.34 -8.98
C ILE A 68 14.39 -3.71 -8.92
N THR A 69 15.70 -3.72 -8.72
CA THR A 69 16.50 -4.96 -8.64
C THR A 69 16.17 -5.73 -7.37
N LEU A 70 16.02 -5.04 -6.24
CA LEU A 70 15.61 -5.65 -4.99
C LEU A 70 14.21 -6.26 -5.08
N LEU A 71 13.22 -5.51 -5.61
CA LEU A 71 11.87 -6.02 -5.81
C LEU A 71 11.82 -7.23 -6.77
N ARG A 72 12.64 -7.22 -7.83
CA ARG A 72 12.79 -8.38 -8.73
C ARG A 72 13.32 -9.61 -8.00
N ARG A 73 14.35 -9.45 -7.16
CA ARG A 73 14.95 -10.54 -6.37
C ARG A 73 13.99 -11.08 -5.32
N LEU A 74 13.27 -10.20 -4.63
CA LEU A 74 12.25 -10.57 -3.65
C LEU A 74 11.06 -11.29 -4.30
N ARG A 75 10.64 -10.89 -5.51
CA ARG A 75 9.55 -11.57 -6.26
C ARG A 75 9.95 -12.95 -6.75
N HIS A 76 11.20 -13.13 -7.20
CA HIS A 76 11.67 -14.40 -7.78
C HIS A 76 11.53 -15.57 -6.80
N ASP A 77 11.65 -15.34 -5.49
CA ASP A 77 11.44 -16.36 -4.44
C ASP A 77 10.29 -16.01 -3.49
N SER A 78 9.29 -15.27 -3.98
CA SER A 78 8.19 -14.69 -3.18
C SER A 78 7.44 -15.69 -2.29
N LYS A 79 7.34 -16.97 -2.70
CA LYS A 79 6.70 -18.00 -1.90
C LYS A 79 7.54 -18.48 -0.72
N ARG A 80 8.88 -18.49 -0.78
CA ARG A 80 9.73 -18.88 0.38
C ARG A 80 10.34 -17.69 1.12
N ASN A 81 10.37 -16.53 0.49
CA ASN A 81 10.99 -15.33 1.04
C ASN A 81 10.10 -14.66 2.10
N LYS A 82 10.46 -14.85 3.38
CA LYS A 82 9.74 -14.26 4.50
C LYS A 82 9.78 -12.72 4.52
N ILE A 83 10.90 -12.12 4.10
CA ILE A 83 11.04 -10.66 3.97
C ILE A 83 10.07 -10.11 2.92
N TYR A 84 9.93 -10.78 1.77
CA TYR A 84 8.94 -10.40 0.76
C TYR A 84 7.51 -10.45 1.32
N ARG A 85 7.19 -11.50 2.09
CA ARG A 85 5.87 -11.62 2.71
C ARG A 85 5.64 -10.51 3.75
N ALA A 86 6.64 -10.16 4.56
CA ALA A 86 6.57 -9.02 5.48
C ALA A 86 6.35 -7.69 4.75
N PHE A 87 7.08 -7.44 3.65
CA PHE A 87 6.85 -6.27 2.78
C PHE A 87 5.45 -6.25 2.18
N ARG A 88 4.90 -7.43 1.83
CA ARG A 88 3.53 -7.55 1.32
C ARG A 88 2.50 -7.16 2.38
N GLU A 89 2.65 -7.61 3.63
CA GLU A 89 1.78 -7.21 4.74
C GLU A 89 1.88 -5.70 5.02
N LEU A 90 3.09 -5.15 5.05
CA LEU A 90 3.28 -3.70 5.18
C LEU A 90 2.62 -2.92 4.02
N GLY A 91 2.72 -3.44 2.79
CA GLY A 91 2.03 -2.89 1.63
C GLY A 91 0.50 -2.94 1.75
N ARG A 92 -0.06 -4.00 2.36
CA ARG A 92 -1.50 -4.11 2.66
C ARG A 92 -1.95 -3.05 3.65
N VAL A 93 -1.15 -2.76 4.70
CA VAL A 93 -1.41 -1.66 5.65
C VAL A 93 -1.46 -0.32 4.91
N LYS A 94 -0.39 0.03 4.20
CA LYS A 94 -0.29 1.31 3.49
C LYS A 94 -1.40 1.48 2.46
N ARG A 95 -1.68 0.45 1.66
CA ARG A 95 -2.79 0.45 0.69
C ARG A 95 -4.13 0.73 1.38
N THR A 96 -4.43 0.02 2.47
CA THR A 96 -5.69 0.20 3.20
C THR A 96 -5.83 1.63 3.73
N MET A 97 -4.79 2.19 4.35
CA MET A 97 -4.82 3.58 4.84
C MET A 97 -5.10 4.59 3.73
N VAL A 98 -4.48 4.40 2.57
CA VAL A 98 -4.62 5.31 1.43
C VAL A 98 -6.02 5.19 0.82
N LEU A 99 -6.56 3.98 0.69
CA LEU A 99 -7.92 3.76 0.22
C LEU A 99 -8.97 4.31 1.19
N LEU A 100 -8.76 4.17 2.50
CA LEU A 100 -9.64 4.75 3.51
C LEU A 100 -9.63 6.27 3.45
N ARG A 101 -8.47 6.89 3.25
CA ARG A 101 -8.36 8.33 3.04
C ARG A 101 -9.09 8.76 1.77
N TYR A 102 -8.95 8.01 0.69
CA TYR A 102 -9.64 8.26 -0.58
C TYR A 102 -11.18 8.23 -0.45
N ILE A 103 -11.75 7.25 0.26
CA ILE A 103 -13.21 7.19 0.45
C ILE A 103 -13.72 8.21 1.47
N SER A 104 -12.89 8.62 2.43
CA SER A 104 -13.29 9.57 3.48
C SER A 104 -13.22 11.02 3.02
N ASP A 105 -12.30 11.37 2.12
CA ASP A 105 -12.05 12.73 1.69
C ASP A 105 -12.59 13.00 0.28
N ALA A 106 -13.69 13.74 0.19
CA ALA A 106 -14.31 14.11 -1.09
C ALA A 106 -13.42 15.06 -1.91
N ALA A 107 -12.69 15.98 -1.27
CA ALA A 107 -11.79 16.90 -1.94
C ALA A 107 -10.59 16.15 -2.54
N LEU A 108 -10.09 15.12 -1.85
CA LEU A 108 -9.04 14.24 -2.38
C LEU A 108 -9.51 13.48 -3.64
N ARG A 109 -10.75 12.97 -3.65
CA ARG A 109 -11.32 12.31 -4.84
C ARG A 109 -11.41 13.27 -6.02
N GLU A 110 -11.83 14.51 -5.76
CA GLU A 110 -11.98 15.54 -6.79
C GLU A 110 -10.61 15.96 -7.36
N ASN A 111 -9.61 16.13 -6.50
CA ASN A 111 -8.24 16.47 -6.90
C ASN A 111 -7.59 15.36 -7.75
N ILE A 112 -7.75 14.09 -7.37
CA ILE A 112 -7.26 12.95 -8.17
C ILE A 112 -7.97 12.87 -9.53
N THR A 113 -9.28 13.11 -9.56
CA THR A 113 -10.07 13.10 -10.80
C THR A 113 -9.61 14.22 -11.75
N ARG A 114 -9.40 15.44 -11.24
CA ARG A 114 -8.87 16.55 -12.04
C ARG A 114 -7.45 16.28 -12.53
N ALA A 115 -6.57 15.78 -11.67
CA ALA A 115 -5.20 15.45 -12.05
C ALA A 115 -5.14 14.38 -13.15
N THR A 116 -6.04 13.39 -13.11
CA THR A 116 -6.10 12.36 -14.16
C THR A 116 -6.61 12.93 -15.49
N ASN A 117 -7.64 13.80 -15.46
CA ASN A 117 -8.17 14.43 -16.67
C ASN A 117 -7.16 15.36 -17.37
N MET A 118 -6.24 15.97 -16.61
CA MET A 118 -5.22 16.88 -17.14
C MET A 118 -4.04 16.14 -17.80
N VAL A 119 -3.83 14.87 -17.46
CA VAL A 119 -2.76 14.03 -18.05
C VAL A 119 -3.23 13.35 -19.34
N GLU A 120 -4.54 13.28 -19.57
CA GLU A 120 -5.18 12.68 -20.76
C GLU A 120 -5.49 13.71 -21.87
N SER A 121 -5.17 15.00 -21.69
CA SER A 121 -5.26 16.07 -22.70
C SER A 121 -3.88 16.46 -23.23
#